data_AF-T0YRU9-F1
#
_entry.id   AF-T0YRU9-F1
#
_cell.length_a   1.000
_cell.length_b   1.000
_cell.length_c   1.000
_cell.angle_alpha   90.00
_cell.angle_beta   90.00
_cell.angle_gamma   90.00
#
_symmetry.space_group_name_H-M   'P 1'
#
loop_
_entity.id
_entity.type
_entity.pdbx_description
1 polymer ?
#
loop_
_entity_poly.entity_id
_entity_poly.type
_entity_poly.pdbx_seq_one_letter_code
_entity_poly.pdbx_strand_id
1 'polypeptide(L)'
;ISHEACSLAGTWKLGKLIGFYDDNGISIDGQVQGWFRDDTAKRFEAYGWQVLRGVDGQDGEAVAAAIREAREQSERPTLICCKTVIGWGAPHKQGTAHAHGEALGAQEVEATREALGWPYEAFEIPEPLRSRWDHRTQGAQAEGQWREGFERYR
;
A
#
# COMPACT_ATOMS: atom_id res chain seq x y z
N ILE A 1 -1.22 9.75 -18.99
CA ILE A 1 -2.22 8.85 -18.34
C ILE A 1 -2.39 9.12 -16.84
N SER A 2 -1.46 8.73 -15.94
CA SER A 2 -1.69 8.86 -14.48
C SER A 2 -1.92 10.31 -14.03
N HIS A 3 -1.15 11.27 -14.56
CA HIS A 3 -1.33 12.70 -14.27
C HIS A 3 -2.70 13.25 -14.69
N GLU A 4 -3.15 12.93 -15.90
CA GLU A 4 -4.46 13.35 -16.42
C GLU A 4 -5.60 12.77 -15.56
N ALA A 5 -5.52 11.47 -15.24
CA ALA A 5 -6.51 10.81 -14.39
C ALA A 5 -6.54 11.42 -12.98
N CYS A 6 -5.38 11.70 -12.38
CA CYS A 6 -5.31 12.29 -11.04
C CYS A 6 -5.79 13.74 -11.03
N SER A 7 -5.48 14.53 -12.07
CA SER A 7 -6.02 15.88 -12.24
C SER A 7 -7.54 15.87 -12.37
N LEU A 8 -8.10 14.91 -13.11
CA LEU A 8 -9.54 14.76 -13.26
C LEU A 8 -10.21 14.33 -11.95
N ALA A 9 -9.62 13.37 -11.23
CA ALA A 9 -10.14 12.90 -9.95
C ALA A 9 -10.24 14.01 -8.89
N GLY A 10 -9.26 14.92 -8.86
CA GLY A 10 -9.31 16.10 -8.01
C GLY A 10 -10.38 17.09 -8.45
N THR A 11 -10.49 17.36 -9.75
CA THR A 11 -11.57 18.19 -10.33
C THR A 11 -12.96 17.65 -9.96
N TRP A 12 -13.15 16.33 -10.02
CA TRP A 12 -14.41 15.66 -9.70
C TRP A 12 -14.62 15.38 -8.21
N LYS A 13 -13.66 15.76 -7.35
CA LYS A 13 -13.78 15.60 -5.89
C LYS A 13 -14.12 14.17 -5.48
N LEU A 14 -13.41 13.19 -6.03
CA LEU A 14 -13.66 11.78 -5.77
C LEU A 14 -13.24 11.38 -4.34
N GLY A 15 -13.95 11.82 -3.30
CA GLY A 15 -13.55 11.63 -1.90
C GLY A 15 -13.56 10.19 -1.38
N LYS A 16 -14.06 9.23 -2.15
CA LYS A 16 -13.93 7.81 -1.84
C LYS A 16 -12.69 7.15 -2.47
N LEU A 17 -11.94 7.90 -3.30
CA LEU A 17 -10.71 7.42 -3.92
C LEU A 17 -9.52 7.69 -2.99
N ILE A 18 -8.87 6.61 -2.56
CA ILE A 18 -7.64 6.65 -1.77
C ILE A 18 -6.56 5.90 -2.55
N GLY A 19 -5.48 6.60 -2.90
CA GLY A 19 -4.30 6.04 -3.53
C GLY A 19 -3.17 5.86 -2.52
N PHE A 20 -2.47 4.73 -2.60
CA PHE A 20 -1.25 4.48 -1.84
C PHE A 20 -0.07 4.65 -2.78
N TYR A 21 0.86 5.53 -2.42
CA TYR A 21 2.12 5.70 -3.12
C TYR A 21 3.21 5.00 -2.31
N ASP A 22 3.70 3.88 -2.82
CA ASP A 22 4.87 3.18 -2.30
C ASP A 22 6.14 3.99 -2.66
N ASP A 23 6.55 4.84 -1.73
CA ASP A 23 7.67 5.76 -1.86
C ASP A 23 8.94 5.12 -1.29
N ASN A 24 9.46 4.15 -2.03
CA ASN A 24 10.64 3.35 -1.68
C ASN A 24 11.96 3.87 -2.28
N GLY A 25 11.90 4.90 -3.13
CA GLY A 25 13.06 5.54 -3.74
C GLY A 25 13.80 4.73 -4.82
N ILE A 26 13.27 3.58 -5.24
CA ILE A 26 13.89 2.66 -6.21
C ILE A 26 12.99 2.46 -7.44
N SER A 27 13.62 2.43 -8.61
CA SER A 27 13.03 1.93 -9.86
C SER A 27 13.88 0.79 -10.40
N ILE A 28 13.53 0.25 -11.57
CA ILE A 28 14.26 -0.86 -12.21
C ILE A 28 15.76 -0.55 -12.36
N ASP A 29 16.10 0.69 -12.76
CA ASP A 29 17.49 1.12 -12.97
C ASP A 29 18.18 1.63 -11.69
N GLY A 30 17.55 1.48 -10.52
CA GLY A 30 18.11 1.91 -9.23
C GLY A 30 17.45 3.15 -8.64
N GLN A 31 18.24 3.91 -7.88
CA GLN A 31 17.77 5.05 -7.09
C GLN A 31 17.18 6.14 -7.97
N VAL A 32 15.94 6.52 -7.70
CA VAL A 32 15.18 7.41 -8.58
C VAL A 32 15.63 8.86 -8.52
N GLN A 33 16.40 9.29 -7.50
CA GLN A 33 16.79 10.69 -7.28
C GLN A 33 17.53 11.32 -8.48
N GLY A 34 18.15 10.52 -9.36
CA GLY A 34 18.81 11.03 -10.57
C GLY A 34 17.86 11.52 -11.67
N TRP A 35 16.67 10.93 -11.79
CA TRP A 35 15.74 11.15 -12.92
C TRP A 35 14.28 11.40 -12.51
N PHE A 36 13.95 11.21 -11.24
CA PHE A 36 12.63 11.47 -10.66
C PHE A 36 12.81 12.34 -9.42
N ARG A 37 12.81 13.66 -9.64
CA ARG A 37 13.14 14.68 -8.62
C ARG A 37 11.99 15.57 -8.23
N ASP A 38 10.80 15.34 -8.80
CA ASP A 38 9.66 16.18 -8.52
C ASP A 38 9.10 15.92 -7.11
N ASP A 39 8.42 16.93 -6.56
CA ASP A 39 7.70 16.78 -5.30
C ASP A 39 6.31 16.19 -5.61
N THR A 40 6.25 14.85 -5.66
CA THR A 40 5.00 14.13 -5.96
C THR A 40 3.85 14.61 -5.09
N ALA A 41 4.11 14.83 -3.80
CA ALA A 41 3.08 15.26 -2.88
C ALA A 41 2.59 16.69 -3.19
N LYS A 42 3.48 17.65 -3.50
CA LYS A 42 3.04 18.99 -3.97
C LYS A 42 2.28 18.93 -5.29
N ARG A 43 2.69 18.04 -6.20
CA ARG A 43 1.98 17.83 -7.46
C ARG A 43 0.54 17.34 -7.23
N PHE A 44 0.34 16.43 -6.29
CA PHE A 44 -1.01 15.95 -5.94
C PHE A 44 -1.84 16.98 -5.17
N GLU A 45 -1.21 17.76 -4.29
CA GLU A 45 -1.86 18.93 -3.68
C GLU A 45 -2.36 19.91 -4.75
N ALA A 46 -1.56 20.16 -5.79
CA ALA A 46 -1.94 21.01 -6.93
C ALA A 46 -3.08 20.42 -7.77
N TYR A 47 -3.26 19.09 -7.79
CA TYR A 47 -4.43 18.45 -8.39
C TYR A 47 -5.69 18.57 -7.53
N GLY A 48 -5.60 19.08 -6.30
CA GLY A 48 -6.73 19.17 -5.37
C GLY A 48 -6.94 17.93 -4.50
N TRP A 49 -5.89 17.12 -4.29
CA TRP A 49 -5.93 15.96 -3.40
C TRP A 49 -5.63 16.33 -1.95
N GLN A 50 -6.13 15.56 -0.99
CA GLN A 50 -5.50 15.45 0.33
C GLN A 50 -4.22 14.62 0.16
N VAL A 51 -3.13 15.02 0.81
CA VAL A 51 -1.88 14.25 0.78
C VAL A 51 -1.41 13.99 2.20
N LEU A 52 -1.30 12.71 2.56
CA LEU A 52 -0.73 12.26 3.83
C LEU A 52 0.73 11.88 3.57
N ARG A 53 1.65 12.77 3.97
CA ARG A 53 3.08 12.66 3.65
C ARG A 53 3.81 11.82 4.70
N GLY A 54 4.78 11.02 4.25
CA GLY A 54 5.76 10.40 5.15
C GLY A 54 5.18 9.38 6.12
N VAL A 55 4.09 8.71 5.73
CA VAL A 55 3.52 7.61 6.53
C VAL A 55 4.53 6.47 6.53
N ASP A 56 4.92 5.98 7.70
CA ASP A 56 5.77 4.79 7.80
C ASP A 56 4.99 3.60 7.24
N GLY A 57 5.42 3.08 6.09
CA GLY A 57 4.75 1.98 5.41
C GLY A 57 5.15 0.60 5.94
N GLN A 58 6.15 0.51 6.83
CA GLN A 58 6.44 -0.70 7.60
C GLN A 58 5.60 -0.81 8.87
N ASP A 59 4.98 0.28 9.33
CA ASP A 59 4.13 0.30 10.51
C ASP A 59 2.64 0.18 10.13
N GLY A 60 2.06 -0.99 10.43
CA GLY A 60 0.64 -1.26 10.17
C GLY A 60 -0.32 -0.32 10.89
N GLU A 61 0.02 0.18 12.09
CA GLU A 61 -0.82 1.12 12.82
C GLU A 61 -0.75 2.53 12.22
N ALA A 62 0.44 2.95 11.76
CA ALA A 62 0.61 4.21 11.03
C ALA A 62 -0.22 4.22 9.73
N VAL A 63 -0.16 3.12 8.96
CA VAL A 63 -0.98 2.97 7.74
C VAL A 63 -2.47 2.94 8.09
N ALA A 64 -2.88 2.21 9.13
CA ALA A 64 -4.27 2.18 9.56
C ALA A 64 -4.79 3.54 10.02
N ALA A 65 -3.96 4.34 10.71
CA ALA A 65 -4.27 5.71 11.09
C ALA A 65 -4.45 6.61 9.87
N ALA A 66 -3.55 6.53 8.89
CA ALA A 66 -3.64 7.27 7.64
C ALA A 66 -4.91 6.91 6.84
N ILE A 67 -5.30 5.63 6.82
CA ILE A 67 -6.55 5.19 6.18
C ILE A 67 -7.77 5.78 6.88
N ARG A 68 -7.78 5.83 8.22
CA ARG A 68 -8.88 6.45 8.98
C ARG A 68 -8.99 7.95 8.64
N GLU A 69 -7.89 8.67 8.68
CA GLU A 69 -7.84 10.09 8.33
C GLU A 69 -8.29 10.34 6.87
N ALA A 70 -7.83 9.50 5.93
CA ALA A 70 -8.23 9.61 4.53
C ALA A 70 -9.74 9.39 4.33
N ARG A 71 -10.38 8.51 5.11
CA ARG A 71 -11.82 8.23 5.03
C ARG A 71 -12.68 9.33 5.64
N GLU A 72 -12.13 10.18 6.51
CA GLU A 72 -12.80 11.36 7.03
C GLU A 72 -12.90 12.49 5.99
N GLN A 73 -12.10 12.43 4.91
CA GLN A 73 -12.15 13.36 3.80
C GLN A 73 -13.15 12.90 2.72
N SER A 74 -14.29 13.58 2.60
CA SER A 74 -15.31 13.27 1.58
C SER A 74 -15.25 14.15 0.32
N GLU A 75 -14.51 15.27 0.36
CA GLU A 75 -14.56 16.30 -0.68
C GLU A 75 -13.38 16.27 -1.65
N ARG A 76 -12.38 15.42 -1.39
CA ARG A 76 -11.16 15.31 -2.20
C ARG A 76 -10.65 13.88 -2.19
N PRO A 77 -10.12 13.36 -3.31
CA PRO A 77 -9.36 12.12 -3.29
C PRO A 77 -8.10 12.28 -2.41
N THR A 78 -7.60 11.17 -1.87
CA THR A 78 -6.47 11.17 -0.93
C THR A 78 -5.31 10.35 -1.47
N LEU A 79 -4.09 10.91 -1.40
CA LEU A 79 -2.84 10.19 -1.64
C LEU A 79 -2.14 9.95 -0.29
N ILE A 80 -1.89 8.70 0.04
CA ILE A 80 -1.09 8.30 1.19
C ILE A 80 0.31 7.97 0.69
N CYS A 81 1.29 8.82 0.99
CA CYS A 81 2.69 8.59 0.64
C CYS A 81 3.36 7.73 1.71
N CYS A 82 3.40 6.42 1.46
CA CYS A 82 4.00 5.42 2.33
C CYS A 82 5.50 5.35 2.07
N LYS A 83 6.31 5.76 3.04
CA LYS A 83 7.76 5.54 3.00
C LYS A 83 8.03 4.08 3.30
N THR A 84 8.69 3.40 2.37
CA THR A 84 9.06 1.99 2.55
C THR A 84 10.51 1.74 2.12
N VAL A 85 10.94 0.50 2.28
CA VAL A 85 12.23 -0.04 1.85
C VAL A 85 11.90 -1.23 0.96
N ILE A 86 12.23 -1.15 -0.32
CA ILE A 86 12.01 -2.26 -1.25
C ILE A 86 12.75 -3.52 -0.75
N GLY A 87 12.12 -4.68 -0.82
CA GLY A 87 12.71 -5.93 -0.35
C GLY A 87 13.02 -5.97 1.16
N TRP A 88 12.36 -5.15 1.97
CA TRP A 88 12.56 -5.09 3.43
C TRP A 88 12.63 -6.49 4.06
N GLY A 89 13.64 -6.70 4.89
CA GLY A 89 13.94 -7.97 5.53
C GLY A 89 14.99 -8.81 4.81
N ALA A 90 15.24 -8.58 3.51
CA ALA A 90 16.31 -9.23 2.76
C ALA A 90 17.67 -8.56 3.07
N PRO A 91 18.54 -9.17 3.90
CA PRO A 91 19.66 -8.45 4.50
C PRO A 91 20.68 -7.91 3.49
N HIS A 92 20.81 -8.55 2.33
CA HIS A 92 21.78 -8.18 1.30
C HIS A 92 21.13 -7.52 0.07
N LYS A 93 19.81 -7.61 -0.07
CA LYS A 93 19.09 -7.02 -1.24
C LYS A 93 18.13 -5.87 -0.92
N GLN A 94 17.72 -5.68 0.34
CA GLN A 94 16.78 -4.61 0.68
C GLN A 94 17.33 -3.22 0.32
N GLY A 95 16.45 -2.33 -0.15
CA GLY A 95 16.83 -0.97 -0.57
C GLY A 95 17.56 -0.90 -1.91
N THR A 96 17.61 -1.99 -2.68
CA THR A 96 18.31 -2.05 -3.98
C THR A 96 17.37 -2.46 -5.12
N ALA A 97 17.74 -2.12 -6.36
CA ALA A 97 17.02 -2.58 -7.56
C ALA A 97 17.06 -4.11 -7.73
N HIS A 98 18.02 -4.82 -7.13
CA HIS A 98 18.07 -6.28 -7.17
C HIS A 98 16.90 -6.95 -6.43
N ALA A 99 16.19 -6.22 -5.56
CA ALA A 99 14.95 -6.71 -4.96
C ALA A 99 13.71 -6.48 -5.83
N HIS A 100 13.84 -5.82 -6.99
CA HIS A 100 12.69 -5.35 -7.79
C HIS A 100 12.14 -6.42 -8.74
N GLY A 101 13.01 -7.01 -9.57
CA GLY A 101 12.57 -7.79 -10.75
C GLY A 101 13.12 -9.21 -10.84
N GLU A 102 13.91 -9.66 -9.86
CA GLU A 102 14.54 -10.98 -9.86
C GLU A 102 14.19 -11.77 -8.60
N ALA A 103 14.29 -13.11 -8.69
CA ALA A 103 14.22 -13.94 -7.50
C ALA A 103 15.37 -13.59 -6.53
N LEU A 104 15.08 -13.59 -5.23
CA LEU A 104 16.09 -13.30 -4.21
C LEU A 104 17.26 -14.31 -4.26
N GLY A 105 16.97 -15.58 -4.57
CA GLY A 105 17.93 -16.68 -4.56
C GLY A 105 17.90 -17.42 -3.22
N ALA A 106 18.27 -18.72 -3.24
CA ALA A 106 18.08 -19.61 -2.09
C ALA A 106 18.76 -19.09 -0.80
N GLN A 107 20.01 -18.60 -0.91
CA GLN A 107 20.76 -18.07 0.23
C GLN A 107 20.10 -16.81 0.81
N GLU A 108 19.65 -15.89 -0.05
CA GLU A 108 19.00 -14.67 0.41
C GLU A 108 17.64 -14.97 1.04
N VAL A 109 16.90 -15.95 0.51
CA VAL A 109 15.62 -16.40 1.10
C VAL A 109 15.83 -16.95 2.50
N GLU A 110 16.85 -17.79 2.72
CA GLU A 110 17.21 -18.33 4.03
C GLU A 110 17.57 -17.19 5.00
N ALA A 111 18.47 -16.28 4.60
CA ALA A 111 18.86 -15.13 5.40
C ALA A 111 17.68 -14.20 5.73
N THR A 112 16.76 -14.01 4.78
CA THR A 112 15.53 -13.21 4.98
C THR A 112 14.63 -13.87 6.03
N ARG A 113 14.46 -15.19 5.96
CA ARG A 113 13.65 -15.93 6.94
C ARG A 113 14.26 -15.84 8.34
N GLU A 114 15.56 -15.99 8.47
CA GLU A 114 16.27 -15.82 9.74
C GLU A 114 16.10 -14.40 10.29
N ALA A 115 16.31 -13.37 9.47
CA ALA A 115 16.21 -11.96 9.86
C ALA A 115 14.79 -11.58 10.33
N LEU A 116 13.75 -12.17 9.71
CA LEU A 116 12.36 -11.95 10.08
C LEU A 116 11.86 -12.88 11.19
N GLY A 117 12.70 -13.81 11.65
CA GLY A 117 12.29 -14.83 12.63
C GLY A 117 11.16 -15.70 12.09
N TRP A 118 11.21 -16.10 10.82
CA TRP A 118 10.20 -16.89 10.13
C TRP A 118 10.62 -18.36 10.02
N PRO A 119 10.20 -19.24 10.96
CA PRO A 119 10.68 -20.62 11.04
C PRO A 119 9.93 -21.61 10.15
N TYR A 120 8.88 -21.17 9.47
CA TYR A 120 8.00 -22.05 8.68
C TYR A 120 8.64 -22.39 7.35
N GLU A 121 8.14 -23.42 6.67
CA GLU A 121 8.67 -23.86 5.38
C GLU A 121 8.17 -23.00 4.20
N ALA A 122 8.59 -23.36 2.98
CA ALA A 122 8.05 -22.76 1.77
C ALA A 122 6.54 -23.06 1.63
N PHE A 123 5.76 -22.01 1.36
CA PHE A 123 4.29 -22.09 1.17
C PHE A 123 3.49 -22.60 2.38
N GLU A 124 4.09 -22.64 3.56
CA GLU A 124 3.38 -22.91 4.81
C GLU A 124 2.70 -21.64 5.35
N ILE A 125 1.42 -21.75 5.70
CA ILE A 125 0.66 -20.68 6.35
C ILE A 125 0.30 -21.17 7.76
N PRO A 126 0.89 -20.58 8.82
CA PRO A 126 0.58 -20.94 10.19
C PRO A 126 -0.91 -20.77 10.51
N GLU A 127 -1.52 -21.76 11.15
CA GLU A 127 -2.96 -21.72 11.46
C GLU A 127 -3.39 -20.48 12.26
N PRO A 128 -2.63 -19.98 13.25
CA PRO A 128 -2.99 -18.73 13.94
C PRO A 128 -3.05 -17.51 13.00
N LEU A 129 -2.20 -17.46 11.97
CA LEU A 129 -2.25 -16.39 10.97
C LEU A 129 -3.44 -16.61 10.03
N ARG A 130 -3.62 -17.81 9.51
CA ARG A 130 -4.78 -18.15 8.67
C ARG A 130 -6.10 -17.79 9.35
N SER A 131 -6.27 -18.21 10.61
CA SER A 131 -7.46 -17.91 11.41
C SER A 131 -7.67 -16.41 11.63
N ARG A 132 -6.59 -15.63 11.81
CA ARG A 132 -6.68 -14.16 11.92
C ARG A 132 -7.09 -13.46 10.62
N TRP A 133 -6.81 -14.05 9.48
CA TRP A 133 -7.13 -13.50 8.15
C TRP A 133 -8.44 -14.04 7.56
N ASP A 134 -9.10 -15.02 8.21
CA ASP A 134 -10.36 -15.57 7.74
C ASP A 134 -11.55 -14.65 8.09
N HIS A 135 -11.86 -13.74 7.17
CA HIS A 135 -12.98 -12.79 7.29
C HIS A 135 -14.23 -13.22 6.52
N ARG A 136 -14.36 -14.51 6.12
CA ARG A 136 -15.50 -14.98 5.30
C ARG A 136 -16.86 -14.70 5.93
N THR A 137 -16.99 -14.93 7.24
CA THR A 137 -18.24 -14.66 7.97
C THR A 137 -18.59 -13.17 7.97
N GLN A 138 -17.60 -12.29 8.19
CA GLN A 138 -17.79 -10.84 8.16
C GLN A 138 -18.19 -10.36 6.75
N GLY A 139 -17.55 -10.89 5.71
CA GLY A 139 -17.89 -10.60 4.32
C GLY A 139 -19.31 -11.03 3.95
N ALA A 140 -19.69 -12.26 4.33
CA ALA A 140 -21.05 -12.78 4.11
C ALA A 140 -22.12 -11.93 4.82
N GLN A 141 -21.83 -11.47 6.03
CA GLN A 141 -22.72 -10.57 6.77
C GLN A 141 -22.87 -9.21 6.07
N ALA A 142 -21.76 -8.59 5.64
CA ALA A 142 -21.79 -7.31 4.95
C ALA A 142 -22.55 -7.38 3.62
N GLU A 143 -22.34 -8.45 2.84
CA GLU A 143 -23.09 -8.69 1.61
C GLU A 143 -24.58 -8.92 1.88
N GLY A 144 -24.93 -9.72 2.90
CA GLY A 144 -26.31 -9.96 3.30
C GLY A 144 -27.05 -8.67 3.64
N GLN A 145 -26.43 -7.80 4.47
CA GLN A 145 -26.99 -6.49 4.80
C GLN A 145 -27.18 -5.59 3.57
N TRP A 146 -26.23 -5.61 2.64
CA TRP A 146 -26.37 -4.88 1.39
C TRP A 146 -27.54 -5.40 0.55
N ARG A 147 -27.71 -6.73 0.43
CA ARG A 147 -28.81 -7.36 -0.31
C ARG A 147 -30.18 -7.01 0.30
N GLU A 148 -30.30 -7.06 1.62
CA GLU A 148 -31.52 -6.63 2.32
C GLU A 148 -31.84 -5.15 2.07
N GLY A 149 -30.80 -4.29 2.03
CA GLY A 149 -30.93 -2.89 1.65
C GLY A 149 -31.45 -2.73 0.21
N PHE A 150 -30.89 -3.51 -0.72
CA PHE A 150 -31.26 -3.47 -2.13
C PHE A 150 -32.70 -3.96 -2.38
N GLU A 151 -33.12 -5.05 -1.73
CA GLU A 151 -34.49 -5.57 -1.85
C GLU A 151 -35.54 -4.61 -1.31
N ARG A 152 -35.22 -3.81 -0.27
CA ARG A 152 -36.12 -2.75 0.22
C ARG A 152 -36.21 -1.53 -0.70
N TYR A 153 -35.15 -1.28 -1.48
CA TYR A 153 -35.10 -0.16 -2.42
C TYR A 153 -35.89 -0.45 -3.70
N ARG A 154 -35.89 -1.72 -4.15
CA ARG A 154 -36.60 -2.20 -5.34
C ARG A 154 -38.11 -2.25 -5.13
#